data_AF-A0A3D3EA34-F1
#
_entry.id   AF-A0A3D3EA34-F1
#
_cell.length_a   1.000
_cell.length_b   1.000
_cell.length_c   1.000
_cell.angle_alpha   90.00
_cell.angle_beta   90.00
_cell.angle_gamma   90.00
#
_symmetry.space_group_name_H-M   'P 1'
#
loop_
_entity.id
_entity.type
_entity.pdbx_description
1 polymer ?
#
loop_
_entity_poly.entity_id
_entity_poly.type
_entity_poly.pdbx_seq_one_letter_code
_entity_poly.pdbx_strand_id
1 'polypeptide(L)' 'MKSVVEALLLQTLETLKQQGVLAEDISPRINLQNTKDKSHGDFACNIAMMLAKPAGMNPRELAEKITAALPQDPR' A
#
# COMPACT_ATOMS: atom_id res chain seq x y z
N MET A 1 5.63 -12.48 -9.68
CA MET A 1 4.36 -11.75 -9.53
C MET A 1 4.26 -11.08 -8.16
N LYS A 2 4.28 -11.81 -7.02
CA LYS A 2 4.29 -11.17 -5.68
C LYS A 2 5.38 -10.12 -5.47
N SER A 3 6.61 -10.41 -5.92
CA SER A 3 7.74 -9.48 -5.81
C SER A 3 7.56 -8.16 -6.57
N VAL A 4 6.79 -8.16 -7.68
CA VAL A 4 6.49 -6.94 -8.44
C VAL A 4 5.50 -6.08 -7.68
N VAL A 5 4.42 -6.69 -7.16
CA VAL A 5 3.42 -5.99 -6.33
C VAL A 5 4.07 -5.39 -5.08
N GLU A 6 4.99 -6.12 -4.45
CA GLU A 6 5.75 -5.60 -3.31
C GLU A 6 6.61 -4.39 -3.67
N ALA A 7 7.32 -4.45 -4.81
CA ALA A 7 8.12 -3.32 -5.30
C ALA A 7 7.26 -2.08 -5.63
N LEU A 8 6.13 -2.26 -6.30
CA LEU A 8 5.19 -1.17 -6.60
C LEU A 8 4.61 -0.56 -5.32
N LEU A 9 4.27 -1.38 -4.33
CA LEU A 9 3.82 -0.90 -3.02
C LEU A 9 4.90 -0.11 -2.30
N LEU A 10 6.16 -0.56 -2.29
CA LEU A 10 7.27 0.20 -1.70
C LEU A 10 7.44 1.57 -2.36
N GLN A 11 7.42 1.62 -3.69
CA GLN A 11 7.52 2.88 -4.44
C GLN A 11 6.34 3.82 -4.16
N THR A 12 5.15 3.26 -3.97
CA THR A 12 3.95 4.01 -3.58
C THR A 12 4.12 4.62 -2.19
N LEU A 13 4.65 3.86 -1.23
CA LEU A 13 4.90 4.37 0.12
C LEU A 13 5.94 5.49 0.13
N GLU A 14 7.00 5.37 -0.66
CA GLU A 14 7.98 6.44 -0.83
C GLU A 14 7.32 7.70 -1.40
N THR A 15 6.46 7.55 -2.40
CA THR A 15 5.68 8.67 -2.97
C THR A 15 4.78 9.33 -1.91
N LEU A 16 4.09 8.53 -1.09
CA LEU A 16 3.24 9.04 -0.02
C LEU A 16 4.05 9.73 1.10
N LYS A 17 5.28 9.30 1.37
CA LYS A 17 6.21 10.01 2.26
C LYS A 17 6.60 11.36 1.69
N GLN A 18 6.99 11.41 0.41
CA GLN A 18 7.34 12.66 -0.27
C GLN A 18 6.18 13.66 -0.34
N GLN A 19 4.94 13.16 -0.41
CA GLN A 19 3.72 13.97 -0.36
C GLN A 19 3.33 14.42 1.06
N GLY A 20 4.06 14.01 2.10
CA GLY A 20 3.75 14.32 3.49
C GLY A 20 2.51 13.60 4.05
N VAL A 21 2.03 12.55 3.36
CA VAL A 21 0.90 11.72 3.82
C VAL A 21 1.36 10.75 4.90
N LEU A 22 2.56 10.19 4.75
CA LEU A 22 3.19 9.28 5.70
C LEU A 22 4.46 9.94 6.26
N ALA A 23 4.77 9.67 7.52
CA ALA A 23 6.04 10.09 8.11
C ALA A 23 7.21 9.26 7.56
N GLU A 24 8.38 9.89 7.44
CA GLU A 24 9.57 9.28 6.81
C GLU A 24 10.11 8.06 7.57
N ASP A 25 9.94 8.04 8.88
CA ASP A 25 10.36 6.98 9.81
C ASP A 25 9.51 5.70 9.71
N ILE A 26 8.37 5.76 9.03
CA ILE A 26 7.47 4.62 8.90
C ILE A 26 8.03 3.61 7.90
N SER A 27 8.40 2.43 8.39
CA SER A 27 8.86 1.30 7.55
C SER A 27 8.02 0.05 7.82
N PRO A 28 6.82 -0.06 7.23
CA PRO A 28 5.93 -1.19 7.45
C PRO A 28 6.46 -2.44 6.73
N ARG A 29 6.27 -3.61 7.33
CA ARG A 29 6.44 -4.87 6.60
C ARG A 29 5.24 -5.11 5.70
N ILE A 30 5.47 -5.21 4.40
CA ILE A 30 4.44 -5.57 3.42
C ILE A 30 4.19 -7.07 3.54
N ASN A 31 2.94 -7.45 3.81
CA ASN A 31 2.53 -8.84 3.84
C ASN A 31 1.46 -9.08 2.76
N LEU A 32 1.87 -9.75 1.68
CA LEU A 32 1.00 -10.09 0.55
C LEU A 32 0.48 -11.52 0.69
N GLN A 33 -0.83 -11.62 0.89
CA GLN A 33 -1.53 -12.89 1.00
C GLN A 33 -2.42 -13.08 -0.23
N ASN A 34 -2.69 -14.34 -0.58
CA ASN A 34 -3.64 -14.62 -1.64
C ASN A 34 -5.05 -14.36 -1.11
N THR A 35 -5.90 -13.77 -1.94
CA THR A 35 -7.31 -13.61 -1.60
C THR A 35 -7.99 -14.97 -1.52
N LYS A 36 -8.98 -15.11 -0.64
CA LYS A 36 -9.84 -16.30 -0.59
C LYS A 36 -10.94 -16.24 -1.66
N ASP A 37 -11.35 -15.03 -2.04
CA ASP A 37 -12.36 -14.76 -3.04
C ASP A 37 -11.71 -14.11 -4.26
N LYS A 38 -11.89 -14.72 -5.43
CA LYS A 38 -11.36 -14.22 -6.71
C LYS A 38 -11.94 -12.86 -7.11
N SER A 39 -13.10 -12.48 -6.57
CA SER A 39 -13.72 -11.18 -6.80
C SER A 39 -12.92 -10.02 -6.21
N HIS A 40 -12.01 -10.30 -5.27
CA HIS A 40 -11.12 -9.31 -4.64
C HIS A 40 -9.74 -9.19 -5.32
N GLY A 41 -9.55 -9.81 -6.48
CA GLY A 41 -8.26 -9.89 -7.18
C GLY A 41 -7.41 -11.05 -6.66
N ASP A 42 -6.14 -11.10 -7.06
CA ASP A 42 -5.24 -12.23 -6.73
C ASP A 42 -4.58 -12.11 -5.35
N PHE A 43 -4.35 -10.88 -4.89
CA PHE A 43 -3.61 -10.58 -3.67
C PHE A 43 -4.32 -9.54 -2.79
N ALA A 44 -4.18 -9.70 -1.47
CA ALA A 44 -4.58 -8.74 -0.47
C ALA A 44 -3.39 -8.34 0.41
N CYS A 45 -3.39 -7.09 0.88
CA CYS A 45 -2.43 -6.56 1.84
C CYS A 45 -3.14 -5.73 2.92
N ASN A 46 -2.63 -5.78 4.15
CA ASN A 46 -3.19 -5.08 5.32
C ASN A 46 -2.49 -3.75 5.62
N ILE A 47 -1.63 -3.28 4.71
CA ILE A 47 -0.76 -2.11 4.91
C ILE A 47 -1.54 -0.83 5.24
N ALA A 48 -2.66 -0.59 4.56
CA ALA A 48 -3.49 0.59 4.84
C ALA A 48 -3.98 0.61 6.29
N MET A 49 -4.36 -0.54 6.86
CA MET A 49 -4.77 -0.62 8.27
C MET A 49 -3.61 -0.40 9.24
N MET A 50 -2.42 -0.90 8.91
CA MET A 50 -1.22 -0.73 9.74
C MET A 50 -0.74 0.73 9.76
N LEU A 51 -0.85 1.41 8.62
CA LEU A 51 -0.37 2.77 8.43
C LEU A 51 -1.39 3.86 8.80
N ALA A 52 -2.68 3.52 8.84
CA ALA A 52 -3.74 4.46 9.19
C ALA A 52 -3.49 5.18 10.52
N LYS A 53 -3.15 4.41 11.56
CA LYS A 53 -2.90 4.95 12.91
C LYS A 53 -1.70 5.91 12.94
N PRO A 54 -0.49 5.54 12.48
CA PRO A 54 0.64 6.48 12.47
C PRO A 54 0.44 7.65 11.48
N ALA A 55 -0.37 7.48 10.44
CA ALA A 55 -0.73 8.57 9.52
C ALA A 55 -1.84 9.49 10.07
N GLY A 56 -2.50 9.12 11.17
CA GLY A 56 -3.67 9.86 11.68
C GLY A 56 -4.86 9.88 10.72
N MET A 57 -5.00 8.87 9.86
CA MET A 57 -6.00 8.80 8.79
C MET A 57 -6.93 7.61 8.94
N ASN A 58 -8.11 7.66 8.30
CA ASN A 58 -8.95 6.48 8.19
C ASN A 58 -8.29 5.41 7.28
N PRO A 59 -8.32 4.12 7.64
CA PRO A 59 -7.73 3.06 6.81
C PRO A 59 -8.25 3.03 5.37
N ARG A 60 -9.51 3.40 5.16
CA ARG A 60 -10.14 3.43 3.85
C ARG A 60 -9.62 4.58 3.00
N GLU A 61 -9.51 5.78 3.57
CA GLU A 61 -8.91 6.94 2.92
C GLU A 61 -7.44 6.68 2.56
N LEU A 62 -6.70 6.03 3.46
CA LEU A 62 -5.31 5.68 3.17
C LEU A 62 -5.22 4.63 2.06
N ALA A 63 -6.11 3.64 2.03
CA ALA A 63 -6.17 2.67 0.93
C ALA A 63 -6.46 3.34 -0.42
N GLU A 64 -7.37 4.32 -0.45
CA GLU A 64 -7.65 5.11 -1.65
C GLU A 64 -6.42 5.91 -2.10
N LYS A 65 -5.70 6.56 -1.17
CA LYS A 65 -4.44 7.27 -1.47
C LYS A 65 -3.35 6.34 -2.00
N ILE A 66 -3.18 5.16 -1.40
CA ILE A 66 -2.23 4.14 -1.87
C ILE A 66 -2.61 3.72 -3.30
N THR A 67 -3.89 3.47 -3.56
CA THR A 67 -4.36 3.06 -4.90
C THR A 67 -4.17 4.17 -5.94
N ALA A 68 -4.41 5.43 -5.56
CA ALA A 68 -4.22 6.58 -6.43
C ALA A 68 -2.74 6.90 -6.71
N ALA A 69 -1.85 6.61 -5.76
CA ALA A 69 -0.41 6.79 -5.90
C ALA A 69 0.31 5.55 -6.45
N LEU A 70 -0.42 4.46 -6.74
CA LEU A 70 0.15 3.25 -7.29
C LEU A 70 0.69 3.54 -8.70
N PRO A 71 2.00 3.35 -8.95
CA PRO A 71 2.54 3.54 -10.29
C PRO A 71 1.90 2.55 -11.26
N GLN A 72 1.69 2.97 -12.50
CA GLN A 72 1.35 2.02 -13.56
C GLN A 72 2.48 0.99 -13.68
N ASP A 73 2.12 -0.29 -13.75
CA ASP A 73 3.10 -1.35 -13.96
C ASP A 73 3.83 -1.07 -15.28
N PRO A 74 5.16 -0.88 -15.29
CA PRO A 74 5.92 -0.59 -16.51
C PRO A 74 6.07 -1.82 -17.44
N ARG A 75 5.17 -2.82 -17.36
CA ARG A 75 5.21 -4.07 -18.12
C ARG A 75 3.95 -4.30 -18.93
#